data_AF-A0A520Z4S4-F1
#
_entry.id   AF-A0A520Z4S4-F1
#
_cell.length_a   1.000
_cell.length_b   1.000
_cell.length_c   1.000
_cell.angle_alpha   90.00
_cell.angle_beta   90.00
_cell.angle_gamma   90.00
#
_symmetry.space_group_name_H-M   'P 1'
#
loop_
_entity.id
_entity.type
_entity.pdbx_description
1 polymer ?
#
loop_
_entity_poly.entity_id
_entity_poly.type
_entity_poly.pdbx_seq_one_letter_code
_entity_poly.pdbx_strand_id
1 'polypeptide(L)'
;GIYILAPEFSIESDHVKGILLGILSAICYSIRTLILKRHVATYNGTILMFYQVLILTVVLLPTLYFMGSSGIKTQYPYVLLLALLTTAIGHTLFIGSLRYFKVSTASIIGSIQPIYGIIIAFFFLGEIPTWNTFFGGLLIISTVIIESIRSERKSIP
;
A
#
# COMPACT_ATOMS: atom_id res chain seq x y z
N GLY A 1 8.12 4.33 -16.88
CA GLY A 1 7.65 3.44 -15.81
C GLY A 1 7.15 2.14 -16.38
N ILE A 2 5.85 2.05 -16.70
CA ILE A 2 5.21 0.83 -17.22
C ILE A 2 5.90 0.28 -18.49
N TYR A 3 6.24 1.14 -19.45
CA TYR A 3 6.98 0.75 -20.67
C TYR A 3 8.38 0.18 -20.40
N ILE A 4 9.02 0.59 -19.28
CA ILE A 4 10.35 0.07 -18.88
C ILE A 4 10.19 -1.33 -18.25
N LEU A 5 9.05 -1.60 -17.61
CA LEU A 5 8.74 -2.89 -16.98
C LEU A 5 8.22 -3.94 -17.99
N ALA A 6 7.62 -3.52 -19.10
CA ALA A 6 7.18 -4.39 -20.18
C ALA A 6 7.48 -3.74 -21.55
N PRO A 7 8.71 -3.94 -22.08
CA PRO A 7 9.11 -3.34 -23.35
C PRO A 7 8.39 -3.96 -24.57
N GLU A 8 7.90 -5.18 -24.45
CA GLU A 8 7.06 -5.84 -25.47
C GLU A 8 5.62 -5.98 -24.96
N PHE A 9 4.69 -5.26 -25.57
CA PHE A 9 3.25 -5.34 -25.28
C PHE A 9 2.66 -6.60 -25.94
N SER A 10 2.92 -7.76 -25.34
CA SER A 10 2.21 -9.01 -25.68
C SER A 10 1.25 -9.37 -24.55
N ILE A 11 -0.04 -9.55 -24.85
CA ILE A 11 -1.08 -9.92 -23.88
C ILE A 11 -0.82 -11.32 -23.28
N GLU A 12 -0.06 -12.16 -23.97
CA GLU A 12 0.33 -13.48 -23.46
C GLU A 12 1.45 -13.38 -22.40
N SER A 13 2.22 -12.29 -22.40
CA SER A 13 3.31 -12.08 -21.44
C SER A 13 2.78 -11.90 -20.01
N ASP A 14 3.35 -12.66 -19.08
CA ASP A 14 3.02 -12.58 -17.66
C ASP A 14 3.31 -11.18 -17.07
N HIS A 15 4.26 -10.44 -17.65
CA HIS A 15 4.55 -9.06 -17.27
C HIS A 15 3.38 -8.12 -17.56
N VAL A 16 2.75 -8.23 -18.74
CA VAL A 16 1.61 -7.40 -19.11
C VAL A 16 0.39 -7.73 -18.25
N LYS A 17 0.13 -9.01 -17.98
CA LYS A 17 -0.94 -9.45 -17.07
C LYS A 17 -0.73 -8.89 -15.66
N GLY A 18 0.49 -8.97 -15.14
CA GLY A 18 0.84 -8.40 -13.83
C GLY A 18 0.62 -6.88 -13.76
N ILE A 19 1.01 -6.15 -14.81
CA ILE A 19 0.78 -4.70 -14.91
C ILE A 19 -0.72 -4.37 -14.92
N LEU A 20 -1.52 -5.08 -15.73
CA LEU A 20 -2.97 -4.87 -15.80
C LEU A 20 -3.66 -5.14 -14.46
N LEU A 21 -3.28 -6.23 -13.78
CA LEU A 21 -3.77 -6.54 -12.43
C LEU A 21 -3.33 -5.47 -11.41
N GLY A 22 -2.11 -4.95 -11.53
CA GLY A 22 -1.62 -3.85 -10.71
C GLY A 22 -2.43 -2.56 -10.89
N ILE A 23 -2.75 -2.19 -12.13
CA ILE A 23 -3.61 -1.03 -12.44
C ILE A 23 -5.02 -1.24 -11.88
N LEU A 24 -5.61 -2.41 -12.09
CA LEU A 24 -6.92 -2.76 -11.53
C LEU A 24 -6.93 -2.66 -10.00
N SER A 25 -5.90 -3.20 -9.35
CA SER A 25 -5.71 -3.10 -7.91
C SER A 25 -5.62 -1.65 -7.43
N ALA A 26 -4.87 -0.80 -8.15
CA ALA A 26 -4.77 0.62 -7.83
C ALA A 26 -6.14 1.33 -7.91
N ILE A 27 -6.95 1.03 -8.94
CA ILE A 27 -8.31 1.57 -9.07
C ILE A 27 -9.18 1.11 -7.89
N CYS A 28 -9.20 -0.19 -7.58
CA CYS A 28 -9.95 -0.73 -6.45
C CYS A 28 -9.51 -0.10 -5.12
N TYR A 29 -8.19 0.08 -4.92
CA TYR A 29 -7.64 0.70 -3.73
C TYR A 29 -8.03 2.17 -3.59
N SER A 30 -8.00 2.93 -4.68
CA SER A 30 -8.46 4.33 -4.70
C SER A 30 -9.95 4.43 -4.36
N ILE A 31 -10.79 3.58 -4.96
CA ILE A 31 -12.23 3.53 -4.67
C ILE A 31 -12.46 3.19 -3.19
N ARG A 32 -11.79 2.16 -2.67
CA ARG A 32 -11.86 1.77 -1.25
C ARG A 32 -11.55 2.96 -0.34
N THR A 33 -10.48 3.68 -0.65
CA THR A 33 -10.02 4.81 0.17
C THR A 33 -11.01 5.98 0.14
N LEU A 34 -11.60 6.29 -1.02
CA LEU A 34 -12.63 7.32 -1.16
C LEU A 34 -13.91 6.96 -0.39
N ILE A 35 -14.37 5.71 -0.48
CA ILE A 35 -15.55 5.22 0.27
C ILE A 35 -15.28 5.33 1.78
N LEU A 36 -14.10 4.90 2.24
CA LEU A 36 -13.73 4.94 3.65
C LEU A 36 -13.64 6.36 4.20
N LYS A 37 -13.14 7.32 3.41
CA LYS A 37 -13.13 8.75 3.80
C LYS A 37 -14.53 9.26 4.16
N ARG A 38 -15.58 8.79 3.49
CA ARG A 38 -16.97 9.16 3.82
C ARG A 38 -17.43 8.54 5.15
N HIS A 39 -17.01 7.31 5.44
CA HIS A 39 -17.47 6.55 6.61
C HIS A 39 -16.66 6.84 7.87
N VAL A 40 -15.40 7.26 7.76
CA VAL A 40 -14.56 7.56 8.94
C VAL A 40 -15.02 8.81 9.69
N ALA A 41 -15.90 9.63 9.09
CA ALA A 41 -16.53 10.74 9.78
C ALA A 41 -17.52 10.27 10.86
N THR A 42 -18.15 9.11 10.67
CA THR A 42 -19.20 8.56 11.54
C THR A 42 -18.76 7.32 12.31
N TYR A 43 -17.86 6.50 11.74
CA TYR A 43 -17.41 5.24 12.33
C TYR A 43 -15.93 5.27 12.70
N ASN A 44 -15.57 4.56 13.77
CA ASN A 44 -14.19 4.37 14.16
C ASN A 44 -13.44 3.52 13.10
N GLY A 45 -12.21 3.93 12.75
CA GLY A 45 -11.36 3.23 11.79
C GLY A 45 -11.13 1.74 12.12
N THR A 46 -11.12 1.40 13.41
CA THR A 46 -10.97 0.01 13.88
C THR A 46 -12.15 -0.87 13.44
N ILE A 47 -13.38 -0.37 13.58
CA ILE A 47 -14.59 -1.10 13.19
C ILE A 47 -14.62 -1.26 11.66
N LEU A 48 -14.23 -0.22 10.92
CA LEU A 48 -14.14 -0.29 9.46
C LEU A 48 -13.12 -1.35 9.01
N MET A 49 -11.94 -1.40 9.64
CA MET A 49 -10.94 -2.43 9.35
C MET A 49 -11.41 -3.84 9.73
N PHE A 50 -12.09 -3.99 10.86
CA PHE A 50 -12.60 -5.29 11.31
C PHE A 50 -13.52 -5.92 10.26
N TYR A 51 -14.51 -5.17 9.76
CA TYR A 51 -15.41 -5.67 8.72
C TYR A 51 -14.68 -6.00 7.42
N GLN A 52 -13.69 -5.20 7.03
CA GLN A 52 -12.90 -5.49 5.82
C GLN A 52 -12.12 -6.80 5.95
N VAL A 53 -11.41 -7.00 7.05
CA VAL A 53 -10.64 -8.22 7.28
C VAL A 53 -11.56 -9.43 7.42
N LEU A 54 -12.72 -9.29 8.08
CA LEU A 54 -13.71 -10.36 8.21
C LEU A 54 -14.23 -10.81 6.84
N ILE A 55 -14.65 -9.87 5.99
CA ILE A 55 -15.14 -10.17 4.64
C ILE A 55 -14.02 -10.80 3.80
N LEU A 56 -12.81 -10.22 3.83
CA LEU A 56 -11.65 -10.78 3.11
C LEU A 56 -11.34 -12.21 3.57
N THR A 57 -11.44 -12.48 4.88
CA THR A 57 -11.22 -13.82 5.43
C THR A 57 -12.24 -14.80 4.84
N VAL A 58 -13.52 -14.48 4.83
CA VAL A 58 -14.58 -15.35 4.26
C VAL A 58 -14.38 -15.56 2.76
N VAL A 59 -14.05 -14.51 2.01
CA VAL A 59 -13.86 -14.56 0.55
C VAL A 59 -12.61 -15.37 0.18
N LEU A 60 -11.53 -15.27 0.95
CA LEU A 60 -10.27 -15.96 0.68
C LEU A 60 -10.20 -17.36 1.29
N LEU A 61 -11.07 -17.71 2.24
CA LEU A 61 -11.07 -19.02 2.89
C LEU A 61 -11.07 -20.22 1.90
N PRO A 62 -11.87 -20.21 0.80
CA PRO A 62 -11.87 -21.31 -0.16
C PRO A 62 -10.52 -21.52 -0.85
N THR A 63 -9.68 -20.48 -0.96
CA THR A 63 -8.38 -20.58 -1.66
C THR A 63 -7.41 -21.53 -0.96
N LEU A 64 -7.54 -21.71 0.36
CA LEU A 64 -6.77 -22.67 1.15
C LEU A 64 -6.99 -24.12 0.69
N TYR A 65 -8.18 -24.43 0.17
CA TYR A 65 -8.49 -25.77 -0.35
C TYR A 65 -7.81 -26.03 -1.70
N PHE A 66 -7.69 -25.01 -2.54
CA PHE A 66 -7.13 -25.15 -3.89
C PHE A 66 -5.59 -25.03 -3.94
N MET A 67 -4.98 -24.22 -3.07
CA MET A 67 -3.54 -23.90 -3.15
C MET A 67 -2.65 -24.71 -2.20
N GLY A 68 -3.24 -25.53 -1.32
CA GLY A 68 -2.52 -26.36 -0.36
C GLY A 68 -1.87 -25.55 0.79
N SER A 69 -1.68 -26.18 1.95
CA SER A 69 -1.21 -25.52 3.18
C SER A 69 0.24 -25.88 3.57
N SER A 70 1.00 -26.52 2.68
CA SER A 70 2.31 -27.12 2.99
C SER A 70 3.37 -26.09 3.42
N GLY A 71 3.34 -24.87 2.85
CA GLY A 71 4.28 -23.79 3.19
C GLY A 71 3.92 -22.95 4.42
N ILE A 72 2.76 -23.15 5.05
CA ILE A 72 2.25 -22.24 6.08
C ILE A 72 2.98 -22.39 7.42
N LYS A 73 3.39 -23.61 7.79
CA LYS A 73 3.88 -23.92 9.15
C LYS A 73 5.12 -23.14 9.56
N THR A 74 6.02 -22.84 8.63
CA THR A 74 7.26 -22.09 8.90
C THR A 74 7.07 -20.57 8.81
N GLN A 75 5.95 -20.11 8.24
CA GLN A 75 5.71 -18.70 7.93
C GLN A 75 4.82 -17.99 8.95
N TYR A 76 4.22 -18.72 9.91
CA TYR A 76 3.32 -18.15 10.92
C TYR A 76 3.85 -16.90 11.63
N PRO A 77 5.13 -16.83 12.09
CA PRO A 77 5.63 -15.63 12.74
C PRO A 77 5.61 -14.40 11.83
N TYR A 78 6.00 -14.56 10.56
CA TYR A 78 6.02 -13.48 9.58
C TYR A 78 4.61 -13.06 9.17
N VAL A 79 3.70 -14.03 8.99
CA VAL A 79 2.29 -13.77 8.70
C VAL A 79 1.60 -13.06 9.85
N LEU A 80 1.88 -13.45 11.10
CA LEU A 80 1.35 -12.76 12.29
C LEU A 80 1.88 -11.34 12.40
N LEU A 81 3.19 -11.13 12.14
CA LEU A 81 3.77 -9.79 12.11
C LEU A 81 3.09 -8.92 11.05
N LEU A 82 2.88 -9.44 9.84
CA LEU A 82 2.19 -8.74 8.77
C LEU A 82 0.72 -8.48 9.11
N ALA A 83 0.02 -9.45 9.69
CA ALA A 83 -1.39 -9.32 10.05
C ALA A 83 -1.60 -8.28 11.15
N LEU A 84 -0.73 -8.22 12.16
CA LEU A 84 -0.87 -7.30 13.27
C LEU A 84 -0.29 -5.92 12.96
N LEU A 85 0.99 -5.85 12.58
CA LEU A 85 1.71 -4.59 12.46
C LEU A 85 1.28 -3.81 11.22
N THR A 86 1.35 -4.42 10.04
CA THR A 86 1.08 -3.70 8.78
C THR A 86 -0.41 -3.69 8.47
N THR A 87 -1.10 -4.80 8.72
CA THR A 87 -2.51 -4.94 8.32
C THR A 87 -3.45 -4.31 9.35
N ALA A 88 -3.53 -4.86 10.56
CA ALA A 88 -4.47 -4.38 11.57
C ALA A 88 -4.11 -2.98 12.06
N ILE A 89 -2.88 -2.76 12.56
CA ILE A 89 -2.46 -1.47 13.12
C ILE A 89 -2.27 -0.45 11.99
N GLY A 90 -1.44 -0.77 10.99
CA GLY A 90 -1.10 0.14 9.91
C GLY A 90 -2.33 0.65 9.15
N HIS A 91 -3.23 -0.23 8.68
CA HIS A 91 -4.42 0.25 7.98
C HIS A 91 -5.45 0.90 8.90
N THR A 92 -5.57 0.51 10.18
CA THR A 92 -6.45 1.23 11.12
C THR A 92 -6.00 2.66 11.31
N LEU A 93 -4.68 2.88 11.50
CA LEU A 93 -4.10 4.22 11.58
C LEU A 93 -4.26 4.99 10.28
N PHE A 94 -4.03 4.35 9.12
CA PHE A 94 -4.24 4.98 7.82
C PHE A 94 -5.69 5.43 7.65
N ILE A 95 -6.67 4.57 7.93
CA ILE A 95 -8.09 4.93 7.86
C ILE A 95 -8.40 6.05 8.85
N GLY A 96 -7.91 5.95 10.09
CA GLY A 96 -8.07 7.01 11.09
C GLY A 96 -7.51 8.36 10.62
N SER A 97 -6.37 8.37 9.92
CA SER A 97 -5.79 9.58 9.34
C SER A 97 -6.70 10.25 8.32
N LEU A 98 -7.53 9.48 7.60
CA LEU A 98 -8.52 10.01 6.67
C LEU A 98 -9.59 10.83 7.39
N ARG A 99 -9.72 10.80 8.71
CA ARG A 99 -10.59 11.75 9.42
C ARG A 99 -10.05 13.18 9.34
N TYR A 100 -8.73 13.32 9.42
CA TYR A 100 -8.04 14.61 9.52
C TYR A 100 -7.54 15.12 8.16
N PHE A 101 -7.13 14.21 7.28
CA PHE A 101 -6.53 14.56 5.99
C PHE A 101 -7.46 14.28 4.81
N LYS A 102 -7.30 15.04 3.72
CA LYS A 102 -7.91 14.68 2.43
C LYS A 102 -7.26 13.41 1.89
N VAL A 103 -8.00 12.63 1.11
CA VAL A 103 -7.49 11.40 0.49
C VAL A 103 -6.25 11.69 -0.38
N SER A 104 -6.24 12.82 -1.09
CA SER A 104 -5.08 13.25 -1.89
C SER A 104 -3.83 13.44 -1.03
N THR A 105 -3.94 14.17 0.09
CA THR A 105 -2.83 14.44 1.01
C THR A 105 -2.30 13.15 1.63
N ALA A 106 -3.20 12.29 2.12
CA ALA A 106 -2.83 11.00 2.68
C ALA A 106 -2.13 10.09 1.65
N SER A 107 -2.59 10.12 0.40
CA SER A 107 -1.98 9.34 -0.69
C SER A 107 -0.58 9.85 -1.05
N ILE A 108 -0.39 11.18 -1.10
CA ILE A 108 0.93 11.80 -1.35
C ILE A 108 1.92 11.43 -0.24
N ILE A 109 1.51 11.50 1.03
CA ILE A 109 2.34 11.07 2.16
C ILE A 109 2.67 9.57 2.05
N GLY A 110 1.68 8.76 1.64
CA GLY A 110 1.87 7.32 1.40
C GLY A 110 2.92 7.00 0.32
N SER A 111 3.14 7.90 -0.64
CA SER A 111 4.18 7.72 -1.67
C SER A 111 5.61 7.70 -1.13
N ILE A 112 5.83 8.00 0.16
CA ILE A 112 7.14 7.81 0.84
C ILE A 112 7.41 6.32 1.13
N GLN A 113 6.42 5.42 1.05
CA GLN A 113 6.58 3.99 1.33
C GLN A 113 7.83 3.33 0.72
N PRO A 114 8.24 3.61 -0.54
CA PRO A 114 9.48 3.06 -1.10
C PRO A 114 10.74 3.45 -0.32
N ILE A 115 10.79 4.65 0.27
CA ILE A 115 11.91 5.13 1.09
C ILE A 115 12.04 4.30 2.36
N TYR A 116 10.93 4.04 3.04
CA TYR A 116 10.92 3.14 4.21
C TYR A 116 11.35 1.73 3.81
N GLY A 117 10.95 1.25 2.62
CA GLY A 117 11.42 -0.02 2.07
C GLY A 117 12.94 -0.07 1.92
N ILE A 118 13.54 0.97 1.32
CA ILE A 118 15.01 1.06 1.16
C ILE A 118 15.71 1.08 2.52
N ILE A 119 15.21 1.86 3.48
CA ILE A 119 15.80 1.96 4.83
C ILE A 119 15.73 0.59 5.53
N ILE A 120 14.58 -0.08 5.49
CA ILE A 120 14.41 -1.40 6.11
C ILE A 120 15.30 -2.44 5.43
N ALA A 121 15.38 -2.46 4.09
CA ALA A 121 16.26 -3.37 3.35
C ALA A 121 17.73 -3.17 3.71
N PHE A 122 18.18 -1.92 3.86
CA PHE A 122 19.55 -1.63 4.30
C PHE A 122 19.84 -2.22 5.70
N PHE A 123 18.95 -2.01 6.68
CA PHE A 123 19.19 -2.47 8.05
C PHE A 123 18.98 -3.98 8.25
N PHE A 124 17.97 -4.58 7.60
CA PHE A 124 17.58 -5.97 7.85
C PHE A 124 18.15 -6.96 6.83
N LEU A 125 18.35 -6.53 5.57
CA LEU A 125 18.88 -7.37 4.49
C LEU A 125 20.37 -7.05 4.20
N GLY A 126 20.92 -5.97 4.76
CA GLY A 126 22.29 -5.54 4.48
C GLY A 126 22.47 -4.98 3.07
N GLU A 127 21.38 -4.62 2.39
CA GLU A 127 21.42 -4.12 1.02
C GLU A 127 21.93 -2.67 0.99
N ILE A 128 23.15 -2.45 0.50
CA ILE A 128 23.73 -1.11 0.38
C ILE A 128 23.08 -0.37 -0.81
N PRO A 129 22.40 0.77 -0.58
CA PRO A 129 21.74 1.49 -1.65
C PRO A 129 22.76 2.02 -2.67
N THR A 130 22.49 1.78 -3.95
CA THR A 130 23.30 2.31 -5.04
C THR A 130 23.09 3.82 -5.21
N TRP A 131 23.99 4.49 -5.95
CA TRP A 131 23.81 5.88 -6.33
C TRP A 131 22.47 6.13 -7.04
N ASN A 132 22.02 5.20 -7.89
CA ASN A 132 20.71 5.30 -8.56
C ASN A 132 19.55 5.26 -7.55
N THR A 133 19.65 4.39 -6.53
CA THR A 133 18.68 4.32 -5.44
C THR A 133 18.60 5.64 -4.68
N PHE A 134 19.74 6.30 -4.46
CA PHE A 134 19.80 7.59 -3.79
C PHE A 134 19.12 8.70 -4.60
N PHE A 135 19.42 8.82 -5.90
CA PHE A 135 18.77 9.80 -6.77
C PHE A 135 17.27 9.57 -6.90
N GLY A 136 16.84 8.32 -7.05
CA GLY A 136 15.42 7.96 -7.08
C GLY A 136 14.71 8.30 -5.76
N GLY A 137 15.36 7.99 -4.63
CA GLY A 137 14.83 8.31 -3.31
C GLY A 137 14.70 9.82 -3.07
N LEU A 138 15.70 10.60 -3.47
CA LEU A 138 15.68 12.06 -3.39
C LEU A 138 14.51 12.65 -4.19
N LEU A 139 14.29 12.19 -5.42
CA LEU A 139 13.17 12.64 -6.25
C LEU A 139 11.81 12.36 -5.61
N ILE A 140 11.62 11.18 -5.01
CA ILE A 140 10.39 10.82 -4.29
C ILE A 140 10.18 11.78 -3.11
N ILE A 141 11.19 11.98 -2.27
CA ILE A 141 11.11 12.85 -1.09
C ILE A 141 10.81 14.30 -1.50
N SER A 142 11.52 14.83 -2.50
CA SER A 142 11.28 16.19 -3.00
C SER A 142 9.85 16.37 -3.49
N THR A 143 9.32 15.41 -4.26
CA THR A 143 7.94 15.45 -4.76
C THR A 143 6.94 15.48 -3.60
N VAL A 144 7.11 14.62 -2.60
CA VAL A 144 6.20 14.55 -1.46
C VAL A 144 6.25 15.83 -0.62
N ILE A 145 7.44 16.39 -0.37
CA ILE A 145 7.58 17.66 0.39
C ILE A 145 6.88 18.81 -0.35
N ILE A 146 7.14 18.95 -1.66
CA ILE A 146 6.55 20.03 -2.48
C ILE A 146 5.02 19.94 -2.47
N GLU A 147 4.47 18.75 -2.72
CA GLU A 147 3.02 18.55 -2.76
C GLU A 147 2.38 18.63 -1.37
N SER A 148 3.07 18.22 -0.31
CA SER A 148 2.60 18.38 1.07
C SER A 148 2.44 19.85 1.44
N ILE A 149 3.46 20.68 1.17
CA ILE A 149 3.43 22.14 1.44
C ILE A 149 2.33 22.82 0.60
N ARG A 150 2.19 22.43 -0.67
CA ARG A 150 1.16 22.98 -1.56
C ARG A 150 -0.25 22.59 -1.10
N SER A 151 -0.44 21.36 -0.64
CA SER A 151 -1.72 20.88 -0.11
C SER A 151 -2.13 21.65 1.14
N GLU A 152 -1.19 21.97 2.04
CA GLU A 152 -1.44 22.76 3.25
C GLU A 152 -1.90 24.18 2.91
N ARG A 153 -1.20 24.87 2.00
CA ARG A 153 -1.59 26.24 1.57
C ARG A 153 -2.98 26.30 0.94
N LYS A 154 -3.41 25.23 0.26
CA LYS A 154 -4.75 25.14 -0.35
C LYS A 154 -5.86 24.80 0.65
N SER A 155 -5.50 24.46 1.89
CA SER A 155 -6.45 24.20 2.99
C SER A 155 -6.63 25.37 3.95
N ILE A 156 -5.87 26.45 3.78
CA ILE A 156 -6.08 27.72 4.49
C ILE A 156 -7.09 28.52 3.65
N PRO A 157 -8.27 28.88 4.19
CA PRO A 157 -9.29 29.67 3.48
C PRO A 157 -8.82 31.08 3.15
#